data_AF-A0A6V7PFE0-F1
#
_entry.id   AF-A0A6V7PFE0-F1
#
_cell.length_a   1.000
_cell.length_b   1.000
_cell.length_c   1.000
_cell.angle_alpha   90.00
_cell.angle_beta   90.00
_cell.angle_gamma   90.00
#
_symmetry.space_group_name_H-M   'P 1'
#
loop_
_entity.id
_entity.type
_entity.pdbx_description
1 polymer ?
#
loop_
_entity_poly.entity_id
_entity_poly.type
_entity_poly.pdbx_seq_one_letter_code
_entity_poly.pdbx_strand_id
1 'polypeptide(L)'
;MVLVLYVDDMLIVCKDKLKINELKDELSKAFEVKDLGPARQILGMEIWPDRQNGTLSLSQKRFVEKLIYKFGMSKAKAVKTPFAELKAAMTGYYRKFIKGYEKLVNP
;
A
#
# COMPACT_ATOMS: atom_id res chain seq x y z
N MET A 1 19.35 -11.53 1.73
CA MET A 1 17.97 -11.52 2.25
C MET A 1 17.61 -10.09 2.54
N VAL A 2 16.41 -9.65 2.18
CA VAL A 2 15.91 -8.31 2.44
C VAL A 2 14.55 -8.45 3.11
N LEU A 3 14.36 -7.74 4.21
CA LEU A 3 13.11 -7.62 4.95
C LEU A 3 12.69 -6.15 4.93
N VAL A 4 11.47 -5.86 4.47
CA VAL A 4 10.88 -4.53 4.52
C VAL A 4 9.71 -4.59 5.50
N LEU A 5 9.68 -3.64 6.42
CA LEU A 5 8.65 -3.50 7.44
C LEU A 5 8.04 -2.11 7.36
N TYR A 6 6.71 -2.05 7.36
CA TYR A 6 5.96 -0.81 7.47
C TYR A 6 4.68 -1.06 8.26
N VAL A 7 4.63 -0.53 9.49
CA VAL A 7 3.50 -0.73 10.42
C VAL A 7 3.13 -2.22 10.48
N ASP A 8 2.00 -2.62 9.92
CA ASP A 8 1.47 -3.99 9.93
C ASP A 8 1.90 -4.82 8.69
N ASP A 9 2.45 -4.18 7.65
CA ASP A 9 2.86 -4.83 6.40
C ASP A 9 4.34 -5.25 6.45
N MET A 10 4.60 -6.52 6.12
CA MET A 10 5.94 -7.10 6.01
C MET A 10 6.17 -7.72 4.63
N LEU A 11 7.31 -7.42 4.02
CA LEU A 11 7.75 -8.02 2.75
C LEU A 11 9.12 -8.67 2.91
N ILE A 12 9.17 -9.96 2.57
CA ILE A 12 10.38 -10.78 2.62
C ILE A 12 10.85 -11.07 1.20
N VAL A 13 12.11 -10.74 0.90
CA VAL A 13 12.75 -11.03 -0.39
C VAL A 13 14.04 -11.80 -0.15
N CYS A 14 14.10 -13.03 -0.65
CA CYS A 14 15.29 -13.86 -0.62
C CYS A 14 15.38 -14.72 -1.87
N LYS A 15 16.60 -15.07 -2.30
CA LYS A 15 16.82 -16.03 -3.38
C LYS A 15 16.50 -17.46 -2.94
N ASP A 16 16.72 -17.76 -1.67
CA ASP A 16 16.52 -19.07 -1.06
C ASP A 16 15.17 -19.13 -0.35
N LYS A 17 14.31 -20.06 -0.77
CA LYS A 17 12.98 -20.26 -0.18
C LYS A 17 13.04 -20.89 1.20
N LEU A 18 14.04 -21.72 1.51
CA LEU A 18 14.17 -22.33 2.84
C LEU A 18 14.40 -21.25 3.88
N LYS A 19 15.31 -20.30 3.60
CA LYS A 19 15.55 -19.14 4.46
C LYS A 19 14.32 -18.24 4.65
N ILE A 20 13.44 -18.14 3.65
CA ILE A 20 12.17 -17.42 3.80
C ILE A 20 11.28 -18.13 4.81
N ASN A 21 11.19 -19.46 4.73
CA ASN A 21 10.35 -20.24 5.63
C ASN A 21 10.92 -20.24 7.05
N GLU A 22 12.23 -20.43 7.22
CA GLU A 22 12.90 -20.33 8.53
C GLU A 22 12.62 -18.98 9.20
N LEU A 23 12.74 -17.88 8.46
CA LEU A 23 12.45 -16.54 8.98
C LEU A 23 10.96 -16.38 9.35
N LYS A 24 10.04 -16.90 8.52
CA LYS A 24 8.60 -16.87 8.83
C LYS A 24 8.28 -17.65 10.10
N ASP A 25 8.90 -18.80 10.28
CA ASP A 25 8.71 -19.65 11.47
C ASP A 25 9.27 -18.97 12.73
N GLU A 26 10.43 -18.32 12.64
CA GLU A 26 10.99 -17.54 13.74
C GLU A 26 10.11 -16.35 14.12
N LEU A 27 9.63 -15.58 13.13
CA LEU A 27 8.75 -14.44 13.37
C LEU A 27 7.42 -14.86 14.00
N SER A 28 6.86 -15.99 13.56
CA SER A 28 5.59 -16.52 14.09
C SER A 28 5.68 -17.01 15.55
N LYS A 29 6.90 -17.21 16.08
CA LYS A 29 7.10 -17.52 17.51
C LYS A 29 6.97 -16.29 18.40
N ALA A 30 7.29 -15.10 17.87
CA ALA A 30 7.30 -13.85 18.62
C ALA A 30 6.10 -12.95 18.33
N PHE A 31 5.50 -13.08 17.14
CA PHE A 31 4.42 -12.22 16.65
C PHE A 31 3.31 -13.05 16.02
N GLU A 32 2.08 -12.54 16.07
CA GLU A 32 0.97 -13.10 15.29
C GLU A 32 1.14 -12.71 13.82
N VAL A 33 1.87 -13.53 13.06
CA VAL A 33 2.16 -13.29 11.65
C VAL A 33 1.22 -14.09 10.78
N LYS A 34 0.61 -13.43 9.79
CA LYS A 34 -0.17 -14.08 8.74
C LYS A 34 0.60 -14.09 7.43
N ASP A 35 0.92 -15.28 6.93
CA ASP A 35 1.51 -15.42 5.60
C ASP A 35 0.43 -15.19 4.52
N LEU A 36 0.61 -14.13 3.72
CA LEU A 36 -0.26 -13.79 2.60
C LEU A 36 0.19 -14.46 1.28
N GLY A 37 1.25 -15.26 1.33
CA GLY A 37 1.83 -15.94 0.17
C GLY A 37 2.68 -15.00 -0.68
N PRO A 38 2.76 -15.23 -2.01
CA PRO A 38 3.50 -14.35 -2.91
C PRO A 38 3.00 -12.90 -2.82
N ALA A 39 3.93 -11.95 -2.69
CA ALA A 39 3.60 -10.54 -2.57
C ALA A 39 2.76 -10.04 -3.76
N ARG A 40 1.52 -9.68 -3.48
CA ARG A 40 0.56 -9.08 -4.44
C ARG A 40 0.17 -7.66 -4.06
N GLN A 41 0.31 -7.28 -2.79
CA GLN A 41 0.10 -5.93 -2.30
C GLN A 41 1.09 -5.57 -1.19
N ILE A 42 1.46 -4.29 -1.11
CA ILE A 42 2.19 -3.67 0.02
C ILE A 42 1.85 -2.18 0.06
N LEU A 43 1.61 -1.60 1.24
CA LEU A 43 1.31 -0.15 1.38
C LEU A 43 0.10 0.31 0.55
N GLY A 44 -0.87 -0.59 0.32
CA GLY A 44 -2.01 -0.31 -0.56
C GLY A 44 -1.67 -0.24 -2.06
N MET A 45 -0.44 -0.60 -2.46
CA MET A 45 -0.02 -0.75 -3.85
C MET A 45 -0.11 -2.22 -4.26
N GLU A 46 -0.63 -2.48 -5.44
CA GLU A 46 -0.59 -3.79 -6.10
C GLU A 46 0.78 -4.04 -6.72
N ILE A 47 1.29 -5.25 -6.54
CA ILE A 47 2.57 -5.71 -7.07
C ILE A 47 2.31 -6.73 -8.18
N TRP A 48 2.90 -6.48 -9.35
CA TRP A 48 2.84 -7.35 -10.52
C TRP A 48 4.26 -7.71 -10.96
N PRO A 49 4.81 -8.83 -10.46
CA PRO A 49 6.13 -9.29 -10.85
C PRO A 49 6.09 -9.98 -12.21
N ASP A 50 6.90 -9.51 -13.15
CA ASP A 50 7.19 -10.19 -14.40
C ASP A 50 8.53 -10.90 -14.29
N ARG A 51 8.47 -12.21 -14.03
CA ARG A 51 9.66 -13.04 -13.85
C ARG A 51 10.41 -13.31 -15.15
N GLN A 52 9.73 -13.25 -16.30
CA GLN A 52 10.34 -13.52 -17.60
C GLN A 52 11.22 -12.33 -18.01
N ASN A 53 10.69 -11.12 -17.84
CA ASN A 53 11.40 -9.89 -18.19
C ASN A 53 12.21 -9.30 -17.02
N GLY A 54 12.14 -9.91 -15.83
CA GLY A 54 12.84 -9.43 -14.64
C GLY A 54 12.35 -8.08 -14.13
N THR A 55 11.11 -7.71 -14.45
CA THR A 55 10.53 -6.41 -14.06
C THR A 55 9.52 -6.55 -12.92
N LEU A 56 9.31 -5.46 -12.20
CA LEU A 56 8.32 -5.36 -11.13
C LEU A 56 7.47 -4.13 -11.38
N SER A 57 6.19 -4.33 -11.67
CA SER A 57 5.24 -3.24 -11.83
C SER A 57 4.47 -3.00 -10.54
N LEU A 58 4.29 -1.72 -10.18
CA LEU A 58 3.51 -1.30 -9.02
C LEU A 58 2.30 -0.47 -9.48
N SER A 59 1.13 -0.72 -8.89
CA SER A 59 -0.13 -0.05 -9.24
C SER A 59 -0.88 0.41 -8.01
N GLN A 60 -1.36 1.66 -7.99
CA GLN A 60 -2.31 2.16 -6.99
C GLN A 60 -3.72 2.35 -7.58
N LYS A 61 -4.04 1.63 -8.66
CA LYS A 61 -5.30 1.81 -9.39
C LYS A 61 -6.52 1.74 -8.48
N ARG A 62 -6.61 0.72 -7.61
CA ARG A 62 -7.74 0.58 -6.66
C ARG A 62 -7.86 1.77 -5.70
N PHE A 63 -6.75 2.34 -5.25
CA PHE A 63 -6.77 3.50 -4.37
C PHE A 63 -7.34 4.72 -5.10
N VAL A 64 -6.88 4.96 -6.33
CA VAL A 64 -7.39 6.05 -7.18
C VAL A 64 -8.87 5.85 -7.49
N GLU A 65 -9.31 4.65 -7.85
CA GLU A 65 -10.73 4.34 -8.11
C GLU A 65 -11.60 4.60 -6.87
N LYS A 66 -11.14 4.19 -5.68
CA LYS A 66 -11.82 4.49 -4.41
C LYS A 66 -11.93 6.00 -4.15
N LEU A 67 -10.89 6.77 -4.44
CA LEU A 67 -10.93 8.23 -4.31
C LEU A 67 -11.92 8.85 -5.28
N ILE A 68 -11.88 8.46 -6.56
CA ILE A 68 -12.80 8.95 -7.59
C ILE A 68 -14.24 8.70 -7.17
N TYR A 69 -14.55 7.49 -6.71
CA TYR A 69 -15.88 7.15 -6.21
C TYR A 69 -16.28 7.99 -4.99
N LYS A 70 -15.39 8.08 -3.98
CA LYS A 70 -15.63 8.83 -2.74
C LYS A 70 -15.93 10.31 -2.97
N PHE A 71 -15.34 10.93 -3.98
CA PHE A 71 -15.56 12.34 -4.31
C PHE A 71 -16.63 12.55 -5.40
N GLY A 72 -17.37 11.51 -5.80
CA GLY A 72 -18.41 11.62 -6.82
C GLY A 72 -17.88 11.93 -8.22
N MET A 73 -16.60 11.67 -8.48
CA MET A 73 -15.91 12.02 -9.72
C MET A 73 -15.96 10.91 -10.77
N SER A 74 -16.84 9.92 -10.64
CA SER A 74 -16.92 8.77 -11.56
C SER A 74 -17.18 9.15 -13.02
N LYS A 75 -17.70 10.35 -13.29
CA LYS A 75 -17.92 10.90 -14.63
C LYS A 75 -16.84 11.90 -15.07
N ALA A 76 -15.79 12.12 -14.26
CA ALA A 76 -14.72 13.05 -14.60
C ALA A 76 -13.92 12.56 -15.81
N LYS A 77 -13.44 13.51 -16.63
CA LYS A 77 -12.63 13.20 -17.80
C LYS A 77 -11.29 12.60 -17.37
N ALA A 78 -10.87 11.51 -18.00
CA ALA A 78 -9.54 10.95 -17.76
C ALA A 78 -8.44 11.92 -18.21
N VAL A 79 -7.47 12.16 -17.34
CA VAL A 79 -6.26 12.95 -17.62
C VAL A 79 -5.03 12.13 -17.24
N LYS A 80 -3.89 12.40 -17.87
CA LYS A 80 -2.66 11.62 -17.67
C LYS A 80 -2.13 11.70 -16.23
N THR A 81 -2.34 12.83 -15.56
CA THR A 81 -1.85 13.10 -14.20
C THR A 81 -2.96 13.74 -13.37
N PRO A 82 -3.93 12.95 -12.89
CA PRO A 82 -5.10 13.47 -12.17
C PRO A 82 -4.73 14.09 -10.81
N PHE A 83 -3.48 13.91 -10.36
CA PHE A 83 -2.98 14.42 -9.09
C PHE A 83 -3.06 15.94 -8.97
N ALA A 84 -2.94 16.72 -10.06
CA ALA A 84 -3.07 18.18 -9.99
C ALA A 84 -4.49 18.61 -9.58
N GLU A 85 -5.52 17.95 -10.10
CA GLU A 85 -6.94 18.21 -9.82
C GLU A 85 -7.36 17.57 -8.49
N LEU A 86 -6.89 16.34 -8.21
CA LEU A 86 -7.09 15.64 -6.94
C LEU A 86 -6.44 16.39 -5.77
N LYS A 87 -5.31 17.06 -5.96
CA LYS A 87 -4.62 17.79 -4.88
C LYS A 87 -5.50 18.88 -4.29
N ALA A 88 -6.26 19.61 -5.10
CA ALA A 88 -7.17 20.65 -4.59
C ALA A 88 -8.27 20.06 -3.70
N ALA A 89 -8.91 18.97 -4.15
CA ALA A 89 -9.95 18.26 -3.39
C ALA A 89 -9.39 17.55 -2.13
N MET A 90 -8.23 16.89 -2.27
CA MET A 90 -7.56 16.18 -1.19
C MET A 90 -6.98 17.12 -0.15
N THR A 91 -6.49 18.31 -0.52
CA THR A 91 -5.98 19.31 0.44
C THR A 91 -7.06 19.70 1.45
N GLY A 92 -8.32 19.86 1.00
CA GLY A 92 -9.46 20.09 1.89
C GLY A 92 -9.75 18.90 2.81
N TYR A 93 -9.69 17.68 2.27
CA TYR A 93 -9.88 16.44 3.03
C TYR A 93 -8.80 16.24 4.10
N TYR A 94 -7.52 16.34 3.75
CA TYR A 94 -6.41 16.18 4.70
C TYR A 94 -6.44 17.27 5.78
N ARG A 95 -6.83 18.51 5.46
CA ARG A 95 -7.04 19.56 6.49
C ARG A 95 -8.12 19.20 7.50
N LYS A 96 -9.27 18.69 7.03
CA LYS A 96 -10.36 18.24 7.93
C LYS A 96 -9.93 17.03 8.77
N PHE A 97 -9.22 16.10 8.15
CA PHE A 97 -8.72 14.90 8.83
C PHE A 97 -7.68 15.24 9.91
N ILE A 98 -6.68 16.06 9.59
CA ILE A 98 -5.66 16.51 10.54
C ILE A 98 -6.30 17.28 11.70
N LYS A 99 -7.22 18.22 11.42
CA LYS A 99 -7.95 18.92 12.50
C LYS A 99 -8.77 17.98 13.39
N GLY A 100 -9.32 16.90 12.82
CA GLY A 100 -10.02 15.88 13.60
C GLY A 100 -9.08 15.08 14.49
N TYR A 101 -7.92 14.71 13.95
CA TYR A 101 -6.89 13.97 14.68
C TYR A 101 -6.24 14.82 15.79
N GLU A 102 -5.91 16.09 15.52
CA GLU A 102 -5.38 17.03 16.52
C GLU A 102 -6.33 17.19 17.72
N LYS A 103 -7.65 17.24 17.50
CA LYS A 103 -8.65 17.29 18.57
C LYS A 103 -8.77 16.00 19.39
N LEU A 104 -8.41 14.86 18.80
CA LEU A 104 -8.42 13.57 19.50
C LEU A 104 -7.15 13.36 20.32
N VAL A 105 -6.03 13.95 19.88
CA VAL A 105 -4.71 13.79 20.51
C VAL A 105 -4.43 14.89 21.54
N ASN A 106 -4.98 16.10 21.35
CA ASN A 106 -4.94 17.19 22.33
C ASN A 106 -6.38 17.58 22.72
N PRO A 107 -6.97 16.93 23.74
CA PRO A 107 -8.28 17.27 24.26
C PRO A 107 -8.34 18.68 24.88
#